data_AF-A0A6M3J4Z0-F1
#
_entry.id   AF-A0A6M3J4Z0-F1
#
_cell.length_a   1.000
_cell.length_b   1.000
_cell.length_c   1.000
_cell.angle_alpha   90.00
_cell.angle_beta   90.00
_cell.angle_gamma   90.00
#
_symmetry.space_group_name_H-M   'P 1'
#
loop_
_entity.id
_entity.type
_entity.pdbx_description
1 polymer ?
#
loop_
_entity_poly.entity_id
_entity_poly.type
_entity_poly.pdbx_seq_one_letter_code
_entity_poly.pdbx_strand_id
1 'polypeptide(L)'
;MDETNVSLKDSAKSSETTTPLSQKDKANLSEKDGHSTTTRTYTQAEHEKEISDAFSKEGMKRKAVEKLLSEERKTKETLVSQLASKDMEIESIQSKISNLENEIDEMSRDDPDRQRYVKKYRELLILDEKLKVERGQIDTEKGAWAEDLKVVKEVKRNTLMGEVAGEYEDGDTERLKEICDSLEIPDNADKIRLIAETLWKKIDTNDKEETKEPPYADSGINKGGSGESFTRSQIKDRAFWEKHREEIIKADKRGKIK
;
A
#
# COMPACT_ATOMS: atom_id res chain seq x y z
N MET A 1 -8.96 12.62 -25.54
CA MET A 1 -9.17 11.21 -25.20
C MET A 1 -8.14 10.84 -24.16
N ASP A 2 -8.61 10.08 -23.18
CA ASP A 2 -7.89 9.37 -22.11
C ASP A 2 -7.34 10.28 -20.99
N GLU A 3 -8.06 10.48 -19.89
CA GLU A 3 -8.30 9.55 -18.76
C GLU A 3 -7.02 9.17 -18.02
N THR A 4 -6.74 9.89 -16.91
CA THR A 4 -5.96 9.33 -15.80
C THR A 4 -6.66 9.61 -14.48
N ASN A 5 -7.42 8.59 -14.11
CA ASN A 5 -7.85 8.17 -12.79
C ASN A 5 -6.75 8.34 -11.73
N VAL A 6 -7.02 9.06 -10.64
CA VAL A 6 -6.23 8.97 -9.40
C VAL A 6 -7.18 8.66 -8.26
N SER A 7 -7.08 7.40 -7.82
CA SER A 7 -7.74 6.83 -6.66
C SER A 7 -7.05 7.31 -5.39
N LEU A 8 -7.81 7.94 -4.49
CA LEU A 8 -7.41 8.21 -3.11
C LEU A 8 -8.34 7.42 -2.19
N LYS A 9 -7.82 6.28 -1.71
CA LYS A 9 -8.31 5.57 -0.54
C LYS A 9 -7.51 6.09 0.65
N ASP A 10 -8.18 6.65 1.66
CA ASP A 10 -7.74 6.72 3.06
C ASP A 10 -9.01 6.93 3.91
N SER A 11 -9.56 5.87 4.53
CA SER A 11 -9.24 5.40 5.89
C SER A 11 -9.67 6.39 7.00
N ALA A 12 -10.99 6.47 7.23
CA ALA A 12 -11.56 7.11 8.41
C ALA A 12 -11.57 6.12 9.58
N LYS A 13 -10.63 6.31 10.51
CA LYS A 13 -10.53 5.60 11.79
C LYS A 13 -11.58 6.17 12.75
N SER A 14 -12.53 5.32 13.13
CA SER A 14 -13.51 5.54 14.20
C SER A 14 -12.82 5.97 15.51
N SER A 15 -13.25 7.08 16.08
CA SER A 15 -12.97 7.43 17.48
C SER A 15 -14.28 7.51 18.24
N GLU A 16 -14.56 6.45 19.00
CA GLU A 16 -15.57 6.40 20.04
C GLU A 16 -15.20 7.38 21.17
N THR A 17 -16.10 8.31 21.48
CA THR A 17 -15.98 9.15 22.68
C THR A 17 -17.04 8.73 23.67
N THR A 18 -16.66 7.84 24.59
CA THR A 18 -17.38 7.53 25.82
C THR A 18 -17.00 8.52 26.92
N THR A 19 -17.99 9.19 27.53
CA THR A 19 -17.92 9.74 28.90
C THR A 19 -19.35 9.99 29.44
N PRO A 20 -19.61 10.09 30.76
CA PRO A 20 -20.08 8.97 31.56
C PRO A 20 -21.42 9.26 32.32
N LEU A 21 -21.86 8.23 33.07
CA LEU A 21 -23.03 8.12 33.94
C LEU A 21 -23.49 9.39 34.69
N SER A 22 -24.81 9.54 34.81
CA SER A 22 -25.46 10.05 36.02
C SER A 22 -26.51 9.05 36.49
N GLN A 23 -26.35 8.60 37.74
CA GLN A 23 -27.24 7.69 38.47
C GLN A 23 -28.51 8.41 38.95
N LYS A 24 -29.67 7.80 38.70
CA LYS A 24 -30.97 7.84 39.40
C LYS A 24 -31.93 7.14 38.41
N ASP A 25 -32.55 6.00 38.68
CA ASP A 25 -33.18 5.54 39.90
C ASP A 25 -33.13 4.02 40.01
N LYS A 26 -33.00 3.52 41.24
CA LYS A 26 -33.33 2.14 41.60
C LYS A 26 -34.85 2.06 41.78
N ALA A 27 -35.54 1.18 41.07
CA ALA A 27 -36.62 0.35 41.61
C ALA A 27 -37.14 -0.68 40.60
N ASN A 28 -37.35 -1.89 41.14
CA ASN A 28 -38.21 -2.98 40.67
C ASN A 28 -37.76 -3.94 39.54
N LEU A 29 -37.20 -5.05 40.02
CA LEU A 29 -37.68 -6.42 39.83
C LEU A 29 -38.84 -6.63 38.83
N SER A 30 -38.64 -7.51 37.85
CA SER A 30 -39.30 -8.83 37.79
C SER A 30 -39.02 -9.47 36.43
N GLU A 31 -38.56 -10.72 36.46
CA GLU A 31 -38.64 -11.65 35.34
C GLU A 31 -40.07 -11.70 34.78
N LYS A 32 -40.19 -11.79 33.46
CA LYS A 32 -41.08 -12.75 32.80
C LYS A 32 -40.73 -12.86 31.31
N ASP A 33 -40.36 -14.08 30.94
CA ASP A 33 -40.46 -14.57 29.58
C ASP A 33 -41.84 -14.28 29.00
N GLY A 34 -41.86 -13.75 27.78
CA GLY A 34 -43.09 -13.44 27.07
C GLY A 34 -42.78 -12.80 25.73
N HIS A 35 -42.60 -13.63 24.71
CA HIS A 35 -42.69 -13.20 23.32
C HIS A 35 -44.09 -12.61 23.10
N SER A 36 -44.18 -11.28 23.11
CA SER A 36 -45.41 -10.54 22.83
C SER A 36 -45.09 -9.52 21.73
N THR A 37 -45.46 -9.87 20.51
CA THR A 37 -45.59 -8.92 19.41
C THR A 37 -46.80 -8.03 19.70
N THR A 38 -46.63 -7.02 20.57
CA THR A 38 -47.60 -5.94 20.73
C THR A 38 -47.42 -4.93 19.61
N THR A 39 -48.35 -4.96 18.64
CA THR A 39 -48.54 -3.87 17.69
C THR A 39 -48.88 -2.61 18.49
N ARG A 40 -47.90 -1.73 18.69
CA ARG A 40 -48.08 -0.45 19.39
C ARG A 40 -49.04 0.42 18.58
N THR A 41 -50.28 0.59 19.06
CA THR A 41 -51.24 1.54 18.49
C THR A 41 -50.78 2.95 18.85
N TYR A 42 -50.26 3.67 17.87
CA TYR A 42 -49.80 5.04 18.01
C TYR A 42 -50.99 5.99 18.18
N THR A 43 -50.98 6.83 19.20
CA THR A 43 -52.00 7.87 19.36
C THR A 43 -51.76 9.01 18.35
N GLN A 44 -52.81 9.68 17.90
CA GLN A 44 -52.69 10.78 16.93
C GLN A 44 -51.73 11.89 17.41
N ALA A 45 -51.71 12.17 18.71
CA ALA A 45 -50.80 13.15 19.31
C ALA A 45 -49.33 12.72 19.24
N GLU A 46 -49.03 11.42 19.39
CA GLU A 46 -47.67 10.90 19.20
C GLU A 46 -47.24 10.99 17.73
N HIS A 47 -48.16 10.76 16.79
CA HIS A 47 -47.93 10.91 15.34
C HIS A 47 -47.59 12.34 14.95
N GLU A 48 -48.36 13.31 15.43
CA GLU A 48 -48.11 14.73 15.19
C GLU A 48 -46.79 15.20 15.81
N LYS A 49 -46.45 14.68 17.00
CA LYS A 49 -45.16 14.96 17.65
C LYS A 49 -43.98 14.40 16.85
N GLU A 50 -44.07 13.16 16.37
CA GLU A 50 -43.01 12.55 15.58
C GLU A 50 -42.80 13.25 14.23
N ILE A 51 -43.89 13.68 13.58
CA ILE A 51 -43.82 14.51 12.38
C ILE A 51 -43.09 15.83 12.68
N SER A 52 -43.47 16.50 13.77
CA SER A 52 -42.84 17.76 14.20
C SER A 52 -41.35 17.57 14.51
N ASP A 53 -40.99 16.52 15.25
CA ASP A 53 -39.61 16.18 15.57
C ASP A 53 -38.80 15.84 14.30
N ALA A 54 -39.41 15.16 13.33
CA ALA A 54 -38.79 14.86 12.03
C ALA A 54 -38.53 16.14 11.21
N PHE A 55 -39.51 17.04 11.11
CA PHE A 55 -39.35 18.34 10.42
C PHE A 55 -38.31 19.23 11.10
N SER A 56 -38.28 19.25 12.43
CA SER A 56 -37.27 19.99 13.20
C SER A 56 -35.86 19.44 12.94
N LYS A 57 -35.68 18.11 13.01
CA LYS A 57 -34.40 17.44 12.69
C LYS A 57 -33.96 17.71 11.26
N GLU A 58 -34.88 17.65 10.31
CA GLU A 58 -34.61 17.94 8.90
C GLU A 58 -34.22 19.41 8.67
N GLY A 59 -34.90 20.34 9.34
CA GLY A 59 -34.54 21.77 9.32
C GLY A 59 -33.15 22.04 9.89
N MET A 60 -32.77 21.35 10.98
CA MET A 60 -31.42 21.44 11.55
C MET A 60 -30.36 20.87 10.61
N LYS A 61 -30.62 19.73 9.97
CA LYS A 61 -29.73 19.15 8.95
C LYS A 61 -29.52 20.09 7.78
N ARG A 62 -30.59 20.70 7.25
CA ARG A 62 -30.49 21.67 6.14
C ARG A 62 -29.65 22.88 6.52
N LYS A 63 -29.88 23.47 7.70
CA LYS A 63 -29.07 24.59 8.20
C LYS A 63 -27.59 24.22 8.37
N ALA A 64 -27.31 23.01 8.86
CA ALA A 64 -25.94 22.52 9.00
C ALA A 64 -25.26 22.35 7.63
N VAL A 65 -25.96 21.76 6.65
CA VAL A 65 -25.45 21.60 5.28
C VAL A 65 -25.23 22.96 4.61
N GLU A 66 -26.17 23.90 4.75
CA GLU A 66 -26.06 25.24 4.18
C GLU A 66 -24.87 26.02 4.77
N LYS A 67 -24.65 25.89 6.09
CA LYS A 67 -23.49 26.48 6.76
C LYS A 67 -22.18 25.91 6.21
N LEU A 68 -22.05 24.58 6.13
CA LEU A 68 -20.87 23.92 5.56
C LEU A 68 -20.63 24.35 4.12
N LEU A 69 -21.67 24.37 3.29
CA LEU A 69 -21.59 24.78 1.89
C LEU A 69 -21.18 26.25 1.76
N SER A 70 -21.63 27.12 2.67
CA SER A 70 -21.20 28.52 2.70
C SER A 70 -19.73 28.69 3.10
N GLU A 71 -19.24 27.86 4.02
CA GLU A 71 -17.84 27.84 4.45
C GLU A 71 -16.94 27.29 3.34
N GLU A 72 -17.36 26.22 2.65
CA GLU A 72 -16.71 25.67 1.47
C GLU A 72 -16.62 26.68 0.33
N ARG A 73 -17.67 27.47 0.09
CA ARG A 73 -17.64 28.54 -0.93
C ARG A 73 -16.62 29.62 -0.59
N LYS A 74 -16.58 30.09 0.66
CA LYS A 74 -15.62 31.11 1.10
C LYS A 74 -14.18 30.61 1.03
N THR A 75 -13.94 29.37 1.45
CA THR A 75 -12.61 28.75 1.35
C THR A 75 -12.20 28.60 -0.11
N LYS A 76 -13.10 28.17 -1.00
CA LYS A 76 -12.85 28.11 -2.45
C LYS A 76 -12.51 29.48 -3.04
N GLU A 77 -13.29 30.52 -2.73
CA GLU A 77 -13.02 31.89 -3.20
C GLU A 77 -11.65 32.39 -2.73
N THR A 78 -11.30 32.11 -1.47
CA THR A 78 -9.98 32.45 -0.91
C THR A 78 -8.86 31.74 -1.66
N LEU A 79 -9.00 30.43 -1.91
CA LEU A 79 -8.02 29.66 -2.65
C LEU A 79 -7.86 30.14 -4.09
N VAL A 80 -8.96 30.49 -4.78
CA VAL A 80 -8.92 31.04 -6.14
C VAL A 80 -8.18 32.38 -6.17
N SER A 81 -8.42 33.25 -5.19
CA SER A 81 -7.71 34.53 -5.07
C SER A 81 -6.21 34.35 -4.80
N GLN A 82 -5.86 33.40 -3.93
CA GLN A 82 -4.47 33.05 -3.67
C GLN A 82 -3.78 32.48 -4.91
N LEU A 83 -4.47 31.63 -5.67
CA LEU A 83 -3.95 31.05 -6.90
C LEU A 83 -3.68 32.14 -7.95
N ALA A 84 -4.63 33.05 -8.18
CA ALA A 84 -4.44 34.18 -9.08
C ALA A 84 -3.27 35.09 -8.66
N SER A 85 -3.10 35.32 -7.35
CA SER A 85 -1.95 36.07 -6.81
C SER A 85 -0.62 35.36 -7.10
N LYS A 86 -0.59 34.03 -6.94
CA LYS A 86 0.59 33.22 -7.25
C LYS A 86 0.89 33.16 -8.74
N ASP A 87 -0.11 33.11 -9.60
CA ASP A 87 0.09 33.17 -11.05
C ASP A 87 0.74 34.50 -11.47
N MET A 88 0.28 35.63 -10.94
CA MET A 88 0.90 36.93 -11.18
C MET A 88 2.35 37.00 -10.67
N GLU A 89 2.63 36.39 -9.51
CA GLU A 89 3.99 36.29 -8.96
C GLU A 89 4.90 35.46 -9.88
N ILE A 90 4.39 34.35 -10.41
CA ILE A 90 5.10 33.49 -11.37
C ILE A 90 5.40 34.25 -12.66
N GLU A 91 4.41 34.95 -13.24
CA GLU A 91 4.61 35.75 -14.45
C GLU A 91 5.66 36.85 -14.23
N SER A 92 5.63 37.52 -13.07
CA SER A 92 6.64 38.53 -12.70
C SER A 92 8.04 37.92 -12.59
N ILE A 93 8.17 36.75 -11.99
CA ILE A 93 9.44 36.03 -11.88
C ILE A 93 9.94 35.60 -13.26
N GLN A 94 9.07 35.08 -14.12
CA GLN A 94 9.42 34.69 -15.49
C GLN A 94 9.92 35.89 -16.31
N SER A 95 9.26 37.04 -16.20
CA SER A 95 9.72 38.29 -16.82
C SER A 95 11.12 38.69 -16.33
N LYS A 96 11.38 38.60 -15.02
CA LYS A 96 12.72 38.87 -14.44
C LYS A 96 13.77 37.89 -14.93
N ILE A 97 13.44 36.59 -15.02
CA ILE A 97 14.35 35.58 -15.57
C ILE A 97 14.71 35.94 -17.00
N SER A 98 13.73 36.24 -17.85
CA SER A 98 14.00 36.59 -19.26
C SER A 98 14.88 37.85 -19.38
N ASN A 99 14.65 38.86 -18.54
CA ASN A 99 15.50 40.05 -18.52
C ASN A 99 16.93 39.74 -18.09
N LEU A 100 17.12 38.92 -17.05
CA LEU A 100 18.43 38.48 -16.59
C LEU A 100 19.14 37.59 -17.62
N GLU A 101 18.40 36.76 -18.35
CA GLU A 101 18.94 35.97 -19.45
C GLU A 101 19.46 36.85 -20.58
N ASN A 102 18.69 37.88 -20.97
CA ASN A 102 19.15 38.87 -21.94
C ASN A 102 20.40 39.63 -21.46
N GLU A 103 20.43 40.03 -20.18
CA GLU A 103 21.59 40.71 -19.59
C GLU A 103 22.82 39.79 -19.51
N ILE A 104 22.64 38.51 -19.19
CA ILE A 104 23.69 37.51 -19.24
C ILE A 104 24.20 37.34 -20.68
N ASP A 105 23.32 37.22 -21.67
CA ASP A 105 23.71 37.07 -23.07
C ASP A 105 24.46 38.30 -23.59
N GLU A 106 24.05 39.51 -23.18
CA GLU A 106 24.73 40.75 -23.52
C GLU A 106 26.11 40.84 -22.85
N MET A 107 26.22 40.52 -21.56
CA MET A 107 27.52 40.42 -20.86
C MET A 107 28.40 39.28 -21.40
N SER A 108 27.80 38.24 -21.97
CA SER A 108 28.52 37.08 -22.51
C SER A 108 29.10 37.31 -23.90
N ARG A 109 28.65 38.36 -24.62
CA ARG A 109 29.26 38.77 -25.89
C ARG A 109 30.71 39.23 -25.74
N ASP A 110 31.07 39.73 -24.55
CA ASP A 110 32.43 40.21 -24.26
C ASP A 110 33.37 39.09 -23.76
N ASP A 111 32.86 37.95 -23.30
CA ASP A 111 33.65 36.78 -22.87
C ASP A 111 32.84 35.45 -23.01
N PRO A 112 32.92 34.79 -24.18
CA PRO A 112 32.17 33.55 -24.46
C PRO A 112 32.65 32.36 -23.61
N ASP A 113 33.89 32.36 -23.13
CA ASP A 113 34.41 31.30 -22.26
C ASP A 113 33.75 31.37 -20.88
N ARG A 114 33.59 32.58 -20.33
CA ARG A 114 32.87 32.79 -19.06
C ARG A 114 31.43 32.26 -19.13
N GLN A 115 30.71 32.49 -20.22
CA GLN A 115 29.34 31.97 -20.39
C GLN A 115 29.31 30.44 -20.40
N ARG A 116 30.27 29.81 -21.07
CA ARG A 116 30.42 28.36 -21.11
C ARG A 116 30.72 27.79 -19.72
N TYR A 117 31.57 28.45 -18.93
CA TYR A 117 31.83 28.05 -17.54
C TYR A 117 30.60 28.18 -16.65
N VAL A 118 29.83 29.26 -16.77
CA VAL A 118 28.58 29.44 -16.01
C VAL A 118 27.56 28.36 -16.35
N LYS A 119 27.39 28.03 -17.64
CA LYS A 119 26.50 26.93 -18.08
C LYS A 119 26.93 25.59 -17.47
N LYS A 120 28.21 25.22 -17.59
CA LYS A 120 28.75 24.01 -16.97
C LYS A 120 28.59 23.98 -15.45
N TYR A 121 28.79 25.11 -14.79
CA TYR A 121 28.62 25.22 -13.35
C TYR A 121 27.16 24.98 -12.92
N ARG A 122 26.20 25.55 -13.65
CA ARG A 122 24.76 25.29 -13.42
C ARG A 122 24.39 23.83 -13.67
N GLU A 123 24.88 23.24 -14.75
CA GLU A 123 24.68 21.81 -15.05
C GLU A 123 25.23 20.91 -13.92
N LEU A 124 26.42 21.23 -13.41
CA LEU A 124 27.02 20.51 -12.28
C LEU A 124 26.20 20.65 -10.99
N LEU A 125 25.64 21.83 -10.70
CA LEU A 125 24.77 22.01 -9.54
C LEU A 125 23.50 21.17 -9.64
N ILE A 126 22.84 21.15 -10.80
CA ILE A 126 21.65 20.33 -11.04
C ILE A 126 21.99 18.85 -10.86
N LEU A 127 23.14 18.41 -11.36
CA LEU A 127 23.59 17.03 -11.23
C LEU A 127 23.92 16.66 -9.77
N ASP A 128 24.56 17.56 -9.01
CA ASP A 128 24.84 17.37 -7.58
C ASP A 128 23.54 17.26 -6.75
N GLU A 129 22.56 18.12 -7.01
CA GLU A 129 21.24 18.03 -6.38
C GLU A 129 20.54 16.70 -6.71
N LYS A 130 20.57 16.30 -7.98
CA LYS A 130 20.01 15.01 -8.41
C LYS A 130 20.68 13.83 -7.70
N LEU A 131 22.02 13.81 -7.63
CA LEU A 131 22.76 12.77 -6.94
C LEU A 131 22.47 12.73 -5.44
N LYS A 132 22.26 13.88 -4.79
CA LYS A 132 21.86 13.95 -3.39
C LYS A 132 20.48 13.33 -3.16
N VAL A 133 19.52 13.62 -4.04
CA VAL A 133 18.18 13.02 -4.00
C VAL A 133 18.24 11.51 -4.22
N GLU A 134 18.93 11.05 -5.26
CA GLU A 134 19.11 9.62 -5.55
C GLU A 134 19.79 8.89 -4.38
N ARG A 135 20.79 9.51 -3.75
CA ARG A 135 21.45 8.95 -2.57
C ARG A 135 20.49 8.83 -1.38
N GLY A 136 19.69 9.86 -1.12
CA GLY A 136 18.66 9.83 -0.09
C GLY A 136 17.64 8.71 -0.32
N GLN A 137 17.20 8.53 -1.57
CA GLN A 137 16.31 7.43 -1.96
C GLN A 137 16.94 6.06 -1.70
N ILE A 138 18.18 5.85 -2.16
CA ILE A 138 18.90 4.59 -1.92
C ILE A 138 19.04 4.28 -0.43
N ASP A 139 19.32 5.29 0.40
CA ASP A 139 19.45 5.09 1.84
C ASP A 139 18.09 4.75 2.50
N THR A 140 16.99 5.35 2.05
CA THR A 140 15.64 4.96 2.49
C THR A 140 15.24 3.55 2.05
N GLU A 141 15.53 3.19 0.79
CA GLU A 141 15.27 1.84 0.27
C GLU A 141 16.07 0.81 1.04
N LYS A 142 17.36 1.06 1.31
CA LYS A 142 18.19 0.17 2.13
C LYS A 142 17.61 -0.03 3.54
N GLY A 143 17.06 1.03 4.13
CA GLY A 143 16.33 0.94 5.41
C GLY A 143 15.15 -0.02 5.30
N ALA A 144 14.29 0.17 4.30
CA ALA A 144 13.14 -0.70 4.05
C ALA A 144 13.55 -2.16 3.80
N TRP A 145 14.54 -2.39 2.92
CA TRP A 145 15.09 -3.74 2.67
C TRP A 145 15.63 -4.39 3.93
N ALA A 146 16.25 -3.62 4.84
CA ALA A 146 16.75 -4.16 6.11
C ALA A 146 15.61 -4.55 7.07
N GLU A 147 14.49 -3.82 7.06
CA GLU A 147 13.29 -4.17 7.81
C GLU A 147 12.59 -5.40 7.23
N ASP A 148 12.40 -5.45 5.90
CA ASP A 148 11.84 -6.61 5.20
C ASP A 148 12.68 -7.87 5.46
N LEU A 149 14.01 -7.75 5.50
CA LEU A 149 14.90 -8.87 5.82
C LEU A 149 14.66 -9.40 7.24
N LYS A 150 14.32 -8.54 8.21
CA LYS A 150 13.98 -8.98 9.58
C LYS A 150 12.67 -9.75 9.58
N VAL A 151 11.65 -9.23 8.88
CA VAL A 151 10.34 -9.90 8.76
C VAL A 151 10.49 -11.26 8.08
N VAL A 152 11.24 -11.34 6.97
CA VAL A 152 11.48 -12.61 6.26
C VAL A 152 12.21 -13.62 7.14
N LYS A 153 13.21 -13.18 7.92
CA LYS A 153 13.91 -14.05 8.88
C LYS A 153 12.97 -14.56 9.97
N GLU A 154 12.14 -13.68 10.55
CA GLU A 154 11.17 -14.07 11.57
C GLU A 154 10.12 -15.04 11.01
N VAL A 155 9.57 -14.77 9.83
CA VAL A 155 8.60 -15.67 9.16
C VAL A 155 9.25 -17.02 8.91
N LYS A 156 10.45 -17.07 8.34
CA LYS A 156 11.18 -18.32 8.12
C LYS A 156 11.38 -19.10 9.41
N ARG A 157 11.76 -18.41 10.50
CA ARG A 157 11.93 -19.02 11.81
C ARG A 157 10.61 -19.58 12.35
N ASN A 158 9.53 -18.81 12.28
CA ASN A 158 8.21 -19.23 12.74
C ASN A 158 7.68 -20.42 11.92
N THR A 159 7.92 -20.44 10.60
CA THR A 159 7.59 -21.59 9.74
C THR A 159 8.37 -22.84 10.16
N LEU A 160 9.69 -22.73 10.37
CA LEU A 160 10.50 -23.85 10.85
C LEU A 160 10.02 -24.35 12.22
N MET A 161 9.66 -23.45 13.14
CA MET A 161 9.10 -23.84 14.45
C MET A 161 7.73 -24.54 14.29
N GLY A 162 6.90 -24.07 13.36
CA GLY A 162 5.63 -24.71 12.99
C GLY A 162 5.80 -26.12 12.44
N GLU A 163 6.73 -26.28 11.49
CA GLU A 163 7.08 -27.57 10.90
C GLU A 163 7.62 -28.53 11.97
N VAL A 164 8.55 -28.07 12.81
CA VAL A 164 9.13 -28.90 13.88
C VAL A 164 8.06 -29.27 14.91
N ALA A 165 7.28 -28.32 15.44
CA ALA A 165 6.25 -28.62 16.44
C ALA A 165 5.20 -29.61 15.89
N GLY A 166 4.85 -29.54 14.61
CA GLY A 166 3.96 -30.49 13.96
C GLY A 166 4.47 -31.93 13.89
N GLU A 167 5.76 -32.19 14.11
CA GLU A 167 6.34 -33.54 14.21
C GLU A 167 6.06 -34.22 15.57
N TYR A 168 5.55 -33.49 16.58
CA TYR A 168 5.40 -33.97 17.97
C TYR A 168 3.94 -33.93 18.47
N GLU A 169 3.61 -34.86 19.35
CA GLU A 169 2.30 -34.96 20.01
C GLU A 169 2.16 -33.80 21.00
N ASP A 170 1.05 -33.05 20.89
CA ASP A 170 0.81 -31.78 21.61
C ASP A 170 1.86 -30.68 21.33
N GLY A 171 2.49 -30.71 20.16
CA GLY A 171 3.45 -29.69 19.75
C GLY A 171 2.86 -28.28 19.72
N ASP A 172 3.38 -27.40 20.56
CA ASP A 172 2.96 -26.00 20.67
C ASP A 172 4.03 -25.06 20.11
N THR A 173 3.70 -24.40 19.01
CA THR A 173 4.58 -23.48 18.30
C THR A 173 4.94 -22.24 19.12
N GLU A 174 4.02 -21.74 19.95
CA GLU A 174 4.25 -20.53 20.74
C GLU A 174 5.22 -20.82 21.88
N ARG A 175 5.03 -21.94 22.56
CA ARG A 175 5.94 -22.41 23.60
C ARG A 175 7.35 -22.72 23.07
N LEU A 176 7.45 -23.32 21.88
CA LEU A 176 8.75 -23.57 21.23
C LEU A 176 9.45 -22.25 20.87
N LYS A 177 8.68 -21.25 20.41
CA LYS A 177 9.19 -19.90 20.10
C LYS A 177 9.74 -19.22 21.34
N GLU A 178 8.99 -19.18 22.44
CA GLU A 178 9.43 -18.57 23.71
C GLU A 178 10.73 -19.20 24.23
N ILE A 179 10.84 -20.53 24.18
CA ILE A 179 12.03 -21.24 24.65
C ILE A 179 13.23 -20.95 23.75
N CYS A 180 13.06 -20.99 22.43
CA CYS A 180 14.14 -20.65 21.49
C CYS A 180 14.58 -19.18 21.62
N ASP A 181 13.66 -18.26 21.91
CA ASP A 181 13.95 -16.85 22.16
C ASP A 181 14.72 -16.67 23.48
N SER A 182 14.36 -17.40 24.53
CA SER A 182 15.07 -17.35 25.82
C SER A 182 16.50 -17.92 25.76
N LEU A 183 16.74 -18.85 24.83
CA LEU A 183 18.03 -19.52 24.65
C LEU A 183 18.89 -18.91 23.54
N GLU A 184 18.42 -17.83 22.90
CA GLU A 184 19.09 -17.15 21.77
C GLU A 184 19.52 -18.12 20.65
N ILE A 185 18.70 -19.13 20.36
CA ILE A 185 19.10 -20.18 19.44
C ILE A 185 18.97 -19.68 18.00
N PRO A 186 20.06 -19.74 17.20
CA PRO A 186 20.02 -19.32 15.81
C PRO A 186 19.09 -20.23 15.01
N ASP A 187 18.51 -19.69 13.92
CA ASP A 187 17.54 -20.31 13.00
C ASP A 187 18.07 -21.59 12.32
N ASN A 188 18.31 -22.64 13.11
CA ASN A 188 18.82 -23.93 12.69
C ASN A 188 17.81 -25.00 13.10
N ALA A 189 17.25 -25.67 12.09
CA ALA A 189 16.26 -26.73 12.26
C ALA A 189 16.70 -27.84 13.22
N ASP A 190 17.97 -28.23 13.20
CA ASP A 190 18.48 -29.32 14.04
C ASP A 190 18.49 -28.94 15.52
N LYS A 191 18.82 -27.68 15.83
CA LYS A 191 18.80 -27.18 17.21
C LYS A 191 17.37 -27.01 17.73
N ILE A 192 16.46 -26.56 16.88
CA ILE A 192 15.05 -26.41 17.21
C ILE A 192 14.41 -27.79 17.46
N ARG A 193 14.73 -28.79 16.63
CA ARG A 193 14.32 -30.19 16.84
C ARG A 193 14.83 -30.77 18.16
N LEU A 194 16.10 -30.55 18.49
CA LEU A 194 16.67 -31.03 19.74
C LEU A 194 15.90 -30.50 20.96
N ILE A 195 15.45 -29.25 20.92
CA ILE A 195 14.59 -28.71 21.98
C ILE A 195 13.22 -29.36 21.95
N ALA A 196 12.60 -29.47 20.78
CA ALA A 196 11.29 -30.10 20.66
C ALA A 196 11.29 -31.55 21.19
N GLU A 197 12.37 -32.31 20.95
CA GLU A 197 12.57 -33.66 21.52
C GLU A 197 12.64 -33.68 23.05
N THR A 198 13.11 -32.61 23.68
CA THR A 198 13.11 -32.49 25.15
C THR A 198 11.75 -32.10 25.73
N LEU A 199 10.87 -31.52 24.92
CA LEU A 199 9.59 -30.97 25.35
C LEU A 199 8.43 -31.92 25.09
N TRP A 200 8.44 -32.62 23.97
CA TRP A 200 7.30 -33.40 23.49
C TRP A 200 7.72 -34.78 22.98
N LYS A 201 6.77 -35.71 22.99
CA LYS A 201 6.95 -37.02 22.37
C LYS A 201 6.73 -36.90 20.86
N LYS A 202 7.64 -37.48 20.08
CA LYS A 202 7.49 -37.50 18.63
C LYS A 202 6.27 -38.32 18.26
N ILE A 203 5.50 -37.87 17.27
CA ILE A 203 4.34 -38.63 16.78
C ILE A 203 4.88 -39.93 16.16
N ASP A 204 4.49 -41.07 16.71
CA ASP A 204 4.79 -42.37 16.12
C ASP A 204 4.04 -42.48 14.78
N THR A 205 4.76 -42.33 13.68
CA THR A 205 4.21 -42.45 12.32
C THR A 205 3.88 -43.90 11.91
N ASN A 206 3.84 -44.83 12.87
CA ASN A 206 3.63 -46.25 12.58
C ASN A 206 2.17 -46.67 12.35
N ASP A 207 1.17 -45.79 12.52
CA ASP A 207 -0.25 -46.19 12.43
C ASP A 207 -1.12 -45.38 11.45
N LYS A 208 -0.55 -44.66 10.48
CA LYS A 208 -1.33 -44.09 9.35
C LYS A 208 -0.60 -44.14 8.01
N GLU A 209 -0.32 -45.35 7.54
CA GLU A 209 -0.24 -45.66 6.10
C GLU A 209 -1.52 -46.40 5.66
N GLU A 210 -2.68 -45.74 5.77
CA GLU A 210 -3.72 -45.99 4.78
C GLU A 210 -3.28 -45.23 3.53
N THR A 211 -2.64 -45.97 2.62
CA THR A 211 -2.36 -45.56 1.25
C THR A 211 -3.66 -45.12 0.58
N LYS A 212 -4.02 -43.84 0.70
CA LYS A 212 -4.87 -43.22 -0.29
C LYS A 212 -4.01 -43.08 -1.54
N GLU A 213 -4.25 -44.00 -2.49
CA GLU A 213 -3.75 -43.87 -3.85
C GLU A 213 -3.91 -42.41 -4.29
N PRO A 214 -2.86 -41.79 -4.84
CA PRO A 214 -3.00 -40.44 -5.38
C PRO A 214 -4.15 -40.49 -6.39
N PRO A 215 -5.12 -39.55 -6.35
CA PRO A 215 -6.18 -39.53 -7.33
C PRO A 215 -5.53 -39.51 -8.71
N TYR A 216 -5.90 -40.48 -9.54
CA TYR A 216 -5.45 -40.62 -10.92
C TYR A 216 -5.49 -39.25 -11.57
N ALA A 217 -4.32 -38.64 -11.74
CA ALA A 217 -4.19 -37.42 -12.51
C ALA A 217 -4.57 -37.84 -13.93
N ASP A 218 -5.77 -37.43 -14.36
CA ASP A 218 -6.16 -37.46 -15.76
C ASP A 218 -4.98 -36.87 -16.52
N SER A 219 -4.29 -37.75 -17.25
CA SER A 219 -3.14 -37.40 -18.05
C SER A 219 -3.68 -36.44 -19.09
N GLY A 220 -3.63 -35.14 -18.78
CA GLY A 220 -4.07 -34.03 -19.60
C GLY A 220 -3.19 -33.91 -20.84
N ILE A 221 -3.19 -34.97 -21.66
CA ILE A 221 -2.79 -34.96 -23.05
C ILE A 221 -3.93 -34.28 -23.78
N ASN A 222 -4.07 -32.97 -23.56
CA ASN A 222 -4.76 -32.14 -24.52
C ASN A 222 -3.80 -31.94 -25.70
N LYS A 223 -4.04 -32.72 -26.76
CA LYS A 223 -3.53 -32.42 -28.11
C LYS A 223 -4.20 -31.13 -28.63
N GLY A 224 -3.92 -29.99 -28.03
CA GLY A 224 -4.58 -28.73 -28.36
C GLY A 224 -3.65 -27.54 -28.17
N GLY A 225 -2.97 -27.14 -29.24
CA GLY A 225 -2.26 -25.87 -29.31
C GLY A 225 -0.88 -25.97 -29.94
N SER A 226 -0.83 -26.24 -31.24
CA SER A 226 0.35 -26.01 -32.09
C SER A 226 0.62 -24.50 -32.24
N GLY A 227 1.08 -23.85 -31.19
CA GLY A 227 1.68 -22.52 -31.23
C GLY A 227 3.09 -22.63 -30.67
N GLU A 228 4.08 -22.16 -31.43
CA GLU A 228 5.50 -22.13 -31.06
C GLU A 228 5.68 -21.60 -29.64
N SER A 229 5.81 -22.52 -28.68
CA SER A 229 6.08 -22.17 -27.29
C SER A 229 7.56 -21.91 -27.17
N PHE A 230 7.87 -20.65 -26.96
CA PHE A 230 9.18 -20.11 -26.61
C PHE A 230 9.72 -20.89 -25.39
N THR A 231 10.66 -21.80 -25.62
CA THR A 231 11.19 -22.62 -24.53
C THR A 231 12.31 -21.87 -23.82
N ARG A 232 12.34 -21.96 -22.48
CA ARG A 232 13.35 -21.32 -21.61
C ARG A 232 14.80 -21.72 -21.94
N SER A 233 14.98 -22.80 -22.71
CA SER A 233 16.27 -23.23 -23.27
C SER A 233 16.74 -22.38 -24.46
N GLN A 234 15.83 -21.81 -25.27
CA GLN A 234 16.19 -20.95 -26.40
C GLN A 234 16.71 -19.56 -25.96
N ILE A 235 16.41 -19.14 -24.73
CA ILE A 235 16.87 -17.88 -24.14
C ILE A 235 18.38 -17.88 -23.85
N LYS A 236 19.02 -19.06 -23.74
CA LYS A 236 20.45 -19.18 -23.44
C LYS A 236 21.35 -19.25 -24.67
N ASP A 237 20.80 -19.38 -25.87
CA ASP A 237 21.61 -19.44 -27.08
C ASP A 237 22.00 -18.03 -27.55
N ARG A 238 23.30 -17.73 -27.49
CA ARG A 238 23.87 -16.45 -27.98
C ARG A 238 23.52 -16.17 -29.44
N ALA A 239 23.46 -17.22 -30.27
CA ALA A 239 23.08 -17.14 -31.67
C ALA A 239 21.61 -16.69 -31.87
N PHE A 240 20.72 -17.03 -30.93
CA PHE A 240 19.33 -16.58 -30.95
C PHE A 240 19.24 -15.08 -30.70
N TRP A 241 19.96 -14.57 -29.71
CA TRP A 241 20.00 -13.13 -29.40
C TRP A 241 20.64 -12.29 -30.50
N GLU A 242 21.71 -12.78 -31.16
CA GLU A 242 22.33 -12.08 -32.28
C GLU A 242 21.39 -12.01 -33.50
N LYS A 243 20.70 -13.10 -33.83
CA LYS A 243 19.71 -13.11 -34.92
C LYS A 243 18.53 -12.18 -34.64
N HIS A 244 18.03 -12.19 -33.41
CA HIS A 244 16.90 -11.34 -33.03
C HIS A 244 17.29 -9.84 -32.98
N ARG A 245 18.53 -9.54 -32.56
CA ARG A 245 19.08 -8.18 -32.60
C ARG A 245 19.22 -7.66 -34.04
N GLU A 246 19.64 -8.51 -34.98
CA GLU A 246 19.70 -8.15 -36.40
C GLU A 246 18.33 -7.90 -37.02
N GLU A 247 17.30 -8.66 -36.63
CA GLU A 247 15.92 -8.45 -37.06
C GLU A 247 15.35 -7.12 -36.55
N ILE A 248 15.61 -6.77 -35.29
CA ILE A 248 15.20 -5.47 -34.71
C ILE A 248 15.89 -4.31 -35.45
N ILE A 249 17.19 -4.42 -35.75
CA ILE A 249 17.93 -3.40 -36.50
C ILE A 249 17.42 -3.28 -37.94
N LYS A 250 17.03 -4.39 -38.59
CA LYS A 250 16.40 -4.37 -39.91
C LYS A 250 14.99 -3.75 -39.87
N ALA A 251 14.24 -3.94 -38.81
CA ALA A 251 12.91 -3.34 -38.62
C ALA A 251 13.00 -1.81 -38.43
N ASP A 252 13.94 -1.33 -37.62
CA ASP A 252 14.17 0.12 -37.41
C ASP A 252 14.62 0.82 -38.71
N LYS A 253 15.44 0.15 -39.53
CA LYS A 253 15.83 0.66 -40.86
C LYS A 253 14.69 0.70 -41.87
N ARG A 254 13.66 -0.15 -41.72
CA ARG A 254 12.46 -0.13 -42.57
C ARG A 254 11.39 0.86 -42.07
N GLY A 255 11.40 1.20 -40.78
CA GLY A 255 10.50 2.19 -40.17
C GLY A 255 10.92 3.65 -40.40
N LYS A 256 12.16 3.91 -40.83
CA LYS A 256 12.67 5.26 -41.16
C LYS A 256 12.54 5.66 -42.63
N ILE A 257 11.77 4.91 -43.42
CA ILE A 257 11.34 5.32 -44.76
C ILE A 257 9.84 5.53 -44.75
N LYS A 258 9.42 6.69 -44.26
CA LYS A 258 8.32 7.52 -44.76
C LYS A 258 8.31 8.85 -44.05
#